data_AF-A0A5D0NM19-F1
#
_entry.id   AF-A0A5D0NM19-F1
#
_cell.length_a   1.000
_cell.length_b   1.000
_cell.length_c   1.000
_cell.angle_alpha   90.00
_cell.angle_beta   90.00
_cell.angle_gamma   90.00
#
_symmetry.space_group_name_H-M   'P 1'
#
loop_
_entity.id
_entity.type
_entity.pdbx_description
1 polymer ?
#
loop_
_entity_poly.entity_id
_entity_poly.type
_entity_poly.pdbx_seq_one_letter_code
_entity_poly.pdbx_strand_id
1 'polypeptide(L)'
;MRVRVLFLWLLCTVAFGTAISPAMALTSRSGNLTAPEDDPAPSPSATTTTVGAGEARKVYCLSRAQWPELVDAIAALNLGERPSPVPSPSASAAPGPDQILVGGRLTDLRTWSRLHPEEFARACDAVVKTAAPPKEKRGGGLFSGIPGWLLPLLAGAVLTMFTTELRGAIDRGRALAGTLRELTDAYLAEADAVLTEAEDEQLRDETLRSCAAATAALRRHLEEVAVRRAWWWRVRRLIAALEDGSEHTEPLTRRPKWRDYQGDEKAADRAAFCALMRARLADMKRELMVVARNLERPRPHPLLWVRPGRVK
;
A
#
# COMPACT_ATOMS: atom_id res chain seq x y z
N MET A 1 23.38 2.37 15.80
CA MET A 1 22.11 2.52 16.57
C MET A 1 22.00 3.83 17.36
N ARG A 2 23.09 4.44 17.86
CA ARG A 2 23.04 5.69 18.66
C ARG A 2 22.53 6.94 17.91
N VAL A 3 22.73 7.04 16.60
CA VAL A 3 22.29 8.18 15.77
C VAL A 3 20.76 8.25 15.63
N ARG A 4 20.07 7.10 15.57
CA ARG A 4 18.60 7.04 15.49
C ARG A 4 17.93 7.49 16.79
N VAL A 5 18.53 7.20 17.95
CA VAL A 5 18.01 7.63 19.25
C VAL A 5 18.16 9.13 19.43
N LEU A 6 19.29 9.71 19.02
CA LEU A 6 19.52 11.16 19.05
C LEU A 6 18.54 11.92 18.14
N PHE A 7 18.25 11.41 16.93
CA PHE A 7 17.34 12.08 16.01
C PHE A 7 15.87 12.01 16.47
N LEU A 8 15.44 10.87 17.03
CA LEU A 8 14.12 10.73 17.66
C LEU A 8 13.99 11.59 18.93
N TRP A 9 15.07 11.73 19.70
CA TRP A 9 15.09 12.59 20.88
C TRP A 9 14.99 14.07 20.50
N LEU A 10 15.69 14.50 19.44
CA LEU A 10 15.61 15.87 18.91
C LEU A 10 14.21 16.20 18.35
N LEU A 11 13.57 15.25 17.67
CA LEU A 11 12.19 15.41 17.19
C LEU A 11 11.18 15.47 18.35
N CYS A 12 11.37 14.69 19.41
CA CYS A 12 10.52 14.75 20.61
C CYS A 12 10.70 16.06 21.40
N THR A 13 11.91 16.60 21.52
CA THR A 13 12.14 17.86 22.23
C THR A 13 11.58 19.07 21.47
N VAL A 14 11.62 19.06 20.14
CA VAL A 14 10.98 20.11 19.32
C VAL A 14 9.45 20.02 19.39
N ALA A 15 8.89 18.81 19.49
CA ALA A 15 7.44 18.62 19.61
C ALA A 15 6.87 18.92 21.01
N PHE A 16 7.65 18.77 22.08
CA PHE A 16 7.21 19.02 23.46
C PHE A 16 7.58 20.40 24.03
N GLY A 17 8.47 21.14 23.36
CA GLY A 17 8.99 22.43 23.85
C GLY A 17 8.00 23.61 23.88
N THR A 18 6.76 23.45 23.39
CA THR A 18 5.80 24.57 23.28
C THR A 18 4.56 24.47 24.20
N ALA A 19 4.53 23.56 25.17
CA ALA A 19 3.35 23.33 26.01
C ALA A 19 3.60 23.44 27.53
N ILE A 20 4.42 24.41 27.97
CA ILE A 20 4.47 24.78 29.39
C ILE A 20 4.04 26.24 29.54
N SER A 21 2.74 26.45 29.72
CA SER A 21 2.20 27.64 30.39
C SER A 21 1.59 27.21 31.73
N PRO A 22 1.92 27.88 32.85
CA PRO A 22 1.26 27.65 34.13
C PRO A 22 0.01 28.55 34.20
N ALA A 23 -1.15 27.98 34.50
CA ALA A 23 -2.30 28.78 34.92
C ALA A 23 -3.07 28.04 36.01
N MET A 24 -3.20 28.76 37.13
CA MET A 24 -3.82 28.36 38.38
C MET A 24 -5.32 28.11 38.25
N ALA A 25 -5.81 27.39 39.25
CA ALA A 25 -7.19 27.17 39.62
C ALA A 25 -8.09 28.43 39.55
N LEU A 26 -9.37 28.22 39.23
CA LEU A 26 -10.50 28.77 39.98
C LEU A 26 -11.77 27.95 39.68
N THR A 27 -12.51 27.72 40.75
CA THR A 27 -13.80 27.06 40.88
C THR A 27 -14.94 27.89 40.26
N SER A 28 -16.07 27.25 39.92
CA SER A 28 -17.43 27.61 40.41
C SER A 28 -18.58 27.28 39.44
N ARG A 29 -19.61 26.64 40.03
CA ARG A 29 -21.07 26.79 39.85
C ARG A 29 -21.84 26.25 38.63
N SER A 30 -22.60 25.20 38.98
CA SER A 30 -24.00 24.85 38.67
C SER A 30 -24.93 25.95 38.12
N GLY A 31 -25.80 25.53 37.20
CA GLY A 31 -27.05 26.22 36.84
C GLY A 31 -27.82 25.53 35.71
N ASN A 32 -28.77 24.64 36.06
CA ASN A 32 -29.86 24.18 35.19
C ASN A 32 -30.72 25.36 34.72
N LEU A 33 -31.20 25.35 33.47
CA LEU A 33 -32.49 25.93 33.08
C LEU A 33 -33.01 25.34 31.76
N THR A 34 -34.25 24.89 31.85
CA THR A 34 -35.12 24.21 30.89
C THR A 34 -35.77 25.15 29.87
N ALA A 35 -35.87 24.67 28.60
CA ALA A 35 -36.96 24.86 27.60
C ALA A 35 -37.33 26.32 27.17
N PRO A 36 -38.00 26.58 26.02
CA PRO A 36 -38.83 25.68 25.20
C PRO A 36 -38.68 25.76 23.67
N GLU A 37 -39.37 24.80 23.07
CA GLU A 37 -39.83 24.60 21.70
C GLU A 37 -40.59 25.83 21.15
N ASP A 38 -40.26 26.28 19.93
CA ASP A 38 -41.17 27.05 19.06
C ASP A 38 -40.79 26.77 17.60
N ASP A 39 -41.81 26.41 16.82
CA ASP A 39 -41.80 25.97 15.43
C ASP A 39 -42.41 27.09 14.53
N PRO A 40 -42.61 26.92 13.21
CA PRO A 40 -41.82 27.56 12.15
C PRO A 40 -42.57 28.70 11.41
N ALA A 41 -41.83 29.55 10.68
CA ALA A 41 -42.40 30.47 9.69
C ALA A 41 -41.47 30.69 8.47
N PRO A 42 -42.05 30.97 7.28
CA PRO A 42 -41.53 30.52 6.00
C PRO A 42 -40.43 31.40 5.41
N SER A 43 -39.43 30.74 4.83
CA SER A 43 -38.41 31.38 4.00
C SER A 43 -39.03 31.92 2.70
N PRO A 44 -38.75 33.18 2.31
CA PRO A 44 -39.09 33.68 0.99
C PRO A 44 -38.17 33.04 -0.05
N SER A 45 -38.77 32.37 -1.03
CA SER A 45 -38.13 31.86 -2.23
C SER A 45 -37.41 32.97 -2.99
N ALA A 46 -36.10 33.10 -2.76
CA ALA A 46 -35.21 33.86 -3.61
C ALA A 46 -34.68 32.94 -4.72
N THR A 47 -35.39 32.88 -5.84
CA THR A 47 -34.88 32.34 -7.10
C THR A 47 -33.76 33.24 -7.58
N THR A 48 -32.56 33.06 -7.03
CA THR A 48 -31.36 33.72 -7.50
C THR A 48 -30.90 32.95 -8.72
N THR A 49 -31.23 33.46 -9.89
CA THR A 49 -30.83 32.99 -11.20
C THR A 49 -29.32 32.70 -11.22
N THR A 50 -28.94 31.42 -11.11
CA THR A 50 -27.57 30.88 -11.10
C THR A 50 -26.87 30.97 -12.47
N VAL A 51 -27.17 32.01 -13.25
CA VAL A 51 -26.69 32.17 -14.64
C VAL A 51 -25.30 32.84 -14.68
N GLY A 52 -24.86 33.53 -13.63
CA GLY A 52 -23.55 34.22 -13.64
C GLY A 52 -22.32 33.38 -13.29
N ALA A 53 -22.46 32.38 -12.41
CA ALA A 53 -21.30 31.66 -11.86
C ALA A 53 -20.67 30.68 -12.88
N GLY A 54 -21.48 30.01 -13.69
CA GLY A 54 -21.00 29.09 -14.73
C GLY A 54 -20.30 29.82 -15.89
N GLU A 55 -20.82 30.99 -16.27
CA GLU A 55 -20.26 31.78 -17.36
C GLU A 55 -18.91 32.42 -16.98
N ALA A 56 -18.81 33.02 -15.79
CA ALA A 56 -17.56 33.56 -15.28
C ALA A 56 -16.46 32.48 -15.18
N ARG A 57 -16.84 31.27 -14.76
CA ARG A 57 -15.92 30.12 -14.67
C ARG A 57 -15.45 29.64 -16.04
N LYS A 58 -16.35 29.59 -17.02
CA LYS A 58 -16.01 29.25 -18.41
C LYS A 58 -15.04 30.28 -19.01
N VAL A 59 -15.28 31.58 -18.77
CA VAL A 59 -14.39 32.66 -19.22
C VAL A 59 -13.00 32.54 -18.57
N TYR A 60 -12.94 32.23 -17.27
CA TYR A 60 -11.68 32.00 -16.56
C TYR A 60 -10.87 30.84 -17.17
N CYS A 61 -11.48 29.66 -17.34
CA CYS A 61 -10.79 28.49 -17.88
C CYS A 61 -10.42 28.64 -19.36
N LEU A 62 -11.15 29.43 -20.14
CA LEU A 62 -10.80 29.74 -21.53
C LEU A 62 -9.81 30.90 -21.68
N SER A 63 -9.38 31.54 -20.59
CA SER A 63 -8.36 32.58 -20.64
C SER A 63 -6.98 31.99 -21.00
N ARG A 64 -6.21 32.71 -21.81
CA ARG A 64 -4.91 32.22 -22.35
C ARG A 64 -3.90 31.85 -21.25
N ALA A 65 -4.01 32.49 -20.09
CA ALA A 65 -3.18 32.18 -18.93
C ALA A 65 -3.44 30.78 -18.36
N GLN A 66 -4.66 30.26 -18.50
CA GLN A 66 -5.11 28.98 -17.92
C GLN A 66 -5.01 27.80 -18.89
N TRP A 67 -4.65 28.03 -20.16
CA TRP A 67 -4.58 26.97 -21.17
C TRP A 67 -3.61 25.84 -20.83
N PRO A 68 -2.38 26.09 -20.32
CA PRO A 68 -1.46 25.00 -20.00
C PRO A 68 -2.04 24.08 -18.91
N GLU A 69 -2.58 24.65 -17.84
CA GLU A 69 -3.19 23.91 -16.74
C GLU A 69 -4.45 23.16 -17.19
N LEU A 70 -5.25 23.76 -18.08
CA LEU A 70 -6.42 23.12 -18.65
C LEU A 70 -6.06 21.94 -19.55
N VAL A 71 -5.04 22.06 -20.40
CA VAL A 71 -4.54 20.94 -21.23
C VAL A 71 -4.02 19.81 -20.36
N ASP A 72 -3.27 20.12 -19.30
CA ASP A 72 -2.75 19.12 -18.37
C ASP A 72 -3.88 18.43 -17.59
N ALA A 73 -4.93 19.16 -17.20
CA ALA A 73 -6.13 18.59 -16.57
C ALA A 73 -6.91 17.67 -17.53
N ILE A 74 -7.05 18.06 -18.81
CA ILE A 74 -7.68 17.23 -19.85
C ILE A 74 -6.91 15.91 -20.04
N ALA A 75 -5.58 15.98 -20.08
CA ALA A 75 -4.72 14.81 -20.17
C ALA A 75 -4.81 13.91 -18.92
N ALA A 76 -4.76 14.49 -17.72
CA ALA A 76 -4.85 13.75 -16.46
C ALA A 76 -6.20 13.03 -16.29
N LEU A 77 -7.28 13.59 -16.85
CA LEU A 77 -8.61 12.99 -16.84
C LEU A 77 -8.85 12.00 -18.00
N ASN A 78 -7.85 11.77 -18.86
CA ASN A 78 -7.94 10.95 -20.09
C ASN A 78 -9.05 11.43 -21.04
N LEU A 79 -9.32 12.74 -21.09
CA LEU A 79 -10.30 13.36 -21.99
C LEU A 79 -9.67 13.76 -23.34
N GLY A 80 -8.33 13.78 -23.40
CA GLY A 80 -7.54 14.05 -24.58
C GLY A 80 -6.06 13.90 -24.27
N GLU A 81 -5.21 14.08 -25.27
CA GLU A 81 -3.76 14.01 -25.14
C GLU A 81 -3.11 15.35 -25.46
N ARG A 82 -1.96 15.59 -24.83
CA ARG A 82 -1.14 16.76 -25.12
C ARG A 82 -0.48 16.56 -26.49
N PRO A 83 -0.57 17.52 -27.43
CA PRO A 83 0.10 17.40 -28.71
C PRO A 83 1.61 17.26 -28.47
N SER A 84 2.21 16.22 -29.04
CA SER A 84 3.65 16.05 -28.97
C SER A 84 4.32 17.12 -29.85
N PRO A 85 5.34 17.85 -29.36
CA PRO A 85 6.02 18.90 -30.12
C PRO A 85 6.94 18.35 -31.23
N VAL A 86 6.94 17.04 -31.47
CA VAL A 86 7.79 16.43 -32.49
C VAL A 86 7.28 16.86 -33.87
N PRO A 87 8.09 17.56 -34.69
CA PRO A 87 7.70 17.96 -36.02
C PRO A 87 7.51 16.72 -36.89
N SER A 88 6.26 16.38 -37.19
CA SER A 88 5.97 15.40 -38.23
C SER A 88 6.33 16.05 -39.58
N PRO A 89 7.11 15.39 -40.46
CA PRO A 89 7.63 16.00 -41.69
C PRO A 89 6.56 16.41 -42.71
N SER A 90 5.28 16.11 -42.45
CA SER A 90 4.14 16.45 -43.29
C SER A 90 3.22 17.53 -42.69
N ALA A 91 3.45 18.01 -41.46
CA ALA A 91 2.59 18.99 -40.80
C ALA A 91 3.20 20.39 -40.84
N SER A 92 2.62 21.28 -41.66
CA SER A 92 3.16 22.61 -41.96
C SER A 92 2.98 23.66 -40.83
N ALA A 93 2.48 23.28 -39.66
CA ALA A 93 2.35 24.19 -38.52
C ALA A 93 2.54 23.44 -37.20
N ALA A 94 3.38 23.97 -36.31
CA ALA A 94 3.50 23.48 -34.95
C ALA A 94 2.17 23.66 -34.21
N PRO A 95 1.73 22.68 -33.39
CA PRO A 95 0.49 22.79 -32.66
C PRO A 95 0.50 24.01 -31.73
N GLY A 96 -0.59 24.77 -31.76
CA GLY A 96 -0.80 25.92 -30.90
C GLY A 96 -0.96 25.51 -29.42
N PRO A 97 -0.70 26.42 -28.47
CA PRO A 97 -0.90 26.15 -27.04
C PRO A 97 -2.37 25.96 -26.65
N ASP A 98 -3.29 26.25 -27.56
CA ASP A 98 -4.74 26.04 -27.49
C ASP A 98 -5.21 24.72 -28.10
N GLN A 99 -4.31 23.86 -28.55
CA GLN A 99 -4.68 22.63 -29.26
C GLN A 99 -4.50 21.39 -28.39
N ILE A 100 -5.46 20.48 -28.50
CA ILE A 100 -5.47 19.17 -27.84
C ILE A 100 -5.74 18.07 -28.87
N LEU A 101 -5.23 16.86 -28.62
CA LEU A 101 -5.48 15.70 -29.47
C LEU A 101 -6.63 14.88 -28.87
N VAL A 102 -7.76 14.78 -29.56
CA VAL A 102 -8.92 14.00 -29.10
C VAL A 102 -9.23 12.95 -30.16
N GLY A 103 -9.10 11.66 -29.81
CA GLY A 103 -9.30 10.56 -30.75
C GLY A 103 -8.38 10.65 -31.98
N GLY A 104 -7.13 11.11 -31.81
CA GLY A 104 -6.15 11.27 -32.88
C GLY A 104 -6.37 12.49 -33.78
N ARG A 105 -7.35 13.37 -33.48
CA ARG A 105 -7.59 14.62 -34.22
C ARG A 105 -7.23 15.84 -33.37
N LEU A 106 -6.45 16.73 -33.97
CA LEU A 106 -6.07 17.99 -33.35
C LEU A 106 -7.27 18.94 -33.34
N THR A 107 -7.67 19.39 -32.16
CA THR A 107 -8.84 20.26 -31.96
C THR A 107 -8.46 21.43 -31.07
N ASP A 108 -8.93 22.63 -31.41
CA ASP A 108 -8.78 23.83 -30.58
C ASP A 108 -9.67 23.74 -29.32
N LEU A 109 -9.16 24.19 -28.17
CA LEU A 109 -9.81 24.16 -26.86
C LEU A 109 -11.19 24.84 -26.88
N ARG A 110 -11.37 25.95 -27.62
CA ARG A 110 -12.68 26.63 -27.69
C ARG A 110 -13.67 25.80 -28.49
N THR A 111 -13.21 25.18 -29.56
CA THR A 111 -14.04 24.27 -30.38
C THR A 111 -14.41 23.03 -29.57
N TRP A 112 -13.46 22.42 -28.87
CA TRP A 112 -13.70 21.29 -28.00
C TRP A 112 -14.67 21.63 -26.86
N SER A 113 -14.53 22.79 -26.19
CA SER A 113 -15.43 23.22 -25.11
C SER A 113 -16.90 23.38 -25.53
N ARG A 114 -17.15 23.63 -26.82
CA ARG A 114 -18.50 23.74 -27.38
C ARG A 114 -19.09 22.37 -27.71
N LEU A 115 -18.25 21.45 -28.18
CA LEU A 115 -18.65 20.08 -28.54
C LEU A 115 -18.81 19.19 -27.29
N HIS A 116 -18.05 19.43 -26.23
CA HIS A 116 -18.00 18.61 -25.03
C HIS A 116 -18.18 19.44 -23.74
N PRO A 117 -19.35 20.06 -23.51
CA PRO A 117 -19.55 21.00 -22.41
C PRO A 117 -19.39 20.38 -21.02
N GLU A 118 -19.79 19.12 -20.82
CA GLU A 118 -19.68 18.43 -19.52
C GLU A 118 -18.24 18.02 -19.18
N GLU A 119 -17.48 17.57 -20.18
CA GLU A 119 -16.06 17.24 -20.03
C GLU A 119 -15.22 18.49 -19.79
N PHE A 120 -15.53 19.56 -20.51
CA PHE A 120 -14.93 20.86 -20.28
C PHE A 120 -15.22 21.37 -18.86
N ALA A 121 -16.45 21.24 -18.36
CA ALA A 121 -16.80 21.58 -16.99
C ALA A 121 -15.95 20.77 -15.99
N ARG A 122 -15.83 19.45 -16.17
CA ARG A 122 -14.99 18.59 -15.30
C ARG A 122 -13.50 18.98 -15.33
N ALA A 123 -12.95 19.29 -16.49
CA ALA A 123 -11.55 19.73 -16.62
C ALA A 123 -11.34 21.10 -15.97
N CYS A 124 -12.24 22.06 -16.22
CA CYS A 124 -12.25 23.37 -15.59
C CYS A 124 -12.43 23.28 -14.05
N ASP A 125 -13.18 22.29 -13.58
CA ASP A 125 -13.30 21.98 -12.16
C ASP A 125 -12.00 21.52 -11.52
N ALA A 126 -11.22 20.70 -12.22
CA ALA A 126 -9.90 20.29 -11.77
C ALA A 126 -8.95 21.51 -11.68
N VAL A 127 -8.93 22.37 -12.70
CA VAL A 127 -8.10 23.58 -12.74
C VAL A 127 -8.47 24.55 -11.61
N VAL A 128 -9.77 24.81 -11.40
CA VAL A 128 -10.19 25.71 -10.31
C VAL A 128 -9.86 25.14 -8.92
N LYS A 129 -9.90 23.81 -8.75
CA LYS A 129 -9.52 23.15 -7.49
C LYS A 129 -8.02 23.24 -7.22
N THR A 130 -7.18 23.23 -8.25
CA THR A 130 -5.72 23.39 -8.12
C THR A 130 -5.31 24.85 -7.99
N ALA A 131 -6.03 25.76 -8.64
CA ALA A 131 -5.77 27.21 -8.62
C ALA A 131 -6.35 27.91 -7.37
N ALA A 132 -7.32 27.30 -6.67
CA ALA A 132 -7.79 27.82 -5.40
C ALA A 132 -6.60 27.89 -4.44
N PRO A 133 -6.16 29.10 -4.01
CA PRO A 133 -5.15 29.19 -2.97
C PRO A 133 -5.65 28.37 -1.79
N PRO A 134 -4.79 27.61 -1.10
CA PRO A 134 -5.21 26.83 0.04
C PRO A 134 -5.97 27.80 0.94
N LYS A 135 -7.27 27.54 1.19
CA LYS A 135 -8.04 28.34 2.12
C LYS A 135 -7.27 28.28 3.43
N GLU A 136 -6.52 29.33 3.71
CA GLU A 136 -5.86 29.52 4.98
C GLU A 136 -6.99 29.51 6.00
N LYS A 137 -7.22 28.33 6.58
CA LYS A 137 -7.86 28.26 7.88
C LYS A 137 -6.96 29.10 8.75
N ARG A 138 -7.40 30.34 9.03
CA ARG A 138 -6.99 31.17 10.16
C ARG A 138 -7.21 30.35 11.43
N GLY A 139 -6.32 29.40 11.67
CA GLY A 139 -6.13 28.66 12.89
C GLY A 139 -4.67 28.88 13.26
N GLY A 140 -4.43 29.54 14.39
CA GLY A 140 -3.13 30.03 14.85
C GLY A 140 -2.00 29.05 14.58
N GLY A 141 -1.06 29.47 13.72
CA GLY A 141 -0.06 28.60 13.14
C GLY A 141 1.18 28.45 14.01
N LEU A 142 1.47 27.20 14.39
CA LEU A 142 2.79 26.71 14.83
C LEU A 142 3.91 26.91 13.78
N PHE A 143 3.60 27.44 12.59
CA PHE A 143 4.50 27.57 11.46
C PHE A 143 4.86 29.03 11.09
N SER A 144 4.41 30.04 11.85
CA SER A 144 4.67 31.46 11.49
C SER A 144 6.15 31.89 11.56
N GLY A 145 7.02 31.06 12.13
CA GLY A 145 8.46 31.31 12.21
C GLY A 145 9.33 30.56 11.19
N ILE A 146 8.76 29.69 10.35
CA ILE A 146 9.57 28.94 9.38
C ILE A 146 9.63 29.72 8.07
N PRO A 147 10.81 30.21 7.66
CA PRO A 147 10.92 30.93 6.40
C PRO A 147 10.61 29.99 5.23
N GLY A 148 9.83 30.45 4.24
CA GLY A 148 9.25 29.59 3.19
C GLY A 148 10.26 28.76 2.38
N TRP A 149 11.53 29.16 2.35
CA TRP A 149 12.62 28.40 1.71
C TRP A 149 13.04 27.14 2.50
N LEU A 150 12.70 27.04 3.78
CA LEU A 150 13.01 25.87 4.61
C LEU A 150 12.13 24.67 4.29
N LEU A 151 10.90 24.91 3.83
CA LEU A 151 9.92 23.88 3.53
C LEU A 151 10.39 22.91 2.42
N PRO A 152 10.89 23.36 1.25
CA PRO A 152 11.42 22.45 0.24
C PRO A 152 12.68 21.71 0.70
N LEU A 153 13.52 22.32 1.55
CA LEU A 153 14.69 21.65 2.12
C LEU A 153 14.30 20.52 3.08
N LEU A 154 13.33 20.76 3.96
CA LEU A 154 12.79 19.75 4.87
C LEU A 154 12.08 18.64 4.08
N ALA A 155 11.28 18.98 3.07
CA ALA A 155 10.63 18.01 2.20
C ALA A 155 11.67 17.15 1.46
N GLY A 156 12.74 17.76 0.92
CA GLY A 156 13.84 17.06 0.27
C GLY A 156 14.60 16.14 1.22
N ALA A 157 14.87 16.57 2.46
CA ALA A 157 15.52 15.76 3.48
C ALA A 157 14.67 14.57 3.91
N VAL A 158 13.37 14.77 4.16
CA VAL A 158 12.42 13.70 4.50
C VAL A 158 12.28 12.71 3.35
N LEU A 159 12.20 13.19 2.11
CA LEU A 159 12.15 12.34 0.92
C LEU A 159 13.44 11.51 0.77
N THR A 160 14.60 12.11 1.02
CA THR A 160 15.90 11.42 0.96
C THR A 160 16.01 10.36 2.06
N MET A 161 15.56 10.68 3.29
CA MET A 161 15.52 9.71 4.38
C MET A 161 14.55 8.56 4.07
N PHE A 162 13.36 8.86 3.53
CA PHE A 162 12.38 7.86 3.16
C PHE A 162 12.89 6.95 2.03
N THR A 163 13.53 7.50 1.00
CA THR A 163 14.06 6.72 -0.12
C THR A 163 15.23 5.81 0.28
N THR A 164 16.12 6.27 1.17
CA THR A 164 17.22 5.44 1.70
C THR A 164 16.72 4.33 2.61
N GLU A 165 15.75 4.61 3.48
CA GLU A 165 15.13 3.59 4.32
C GLU A 165 14.30 2.58 3.51
N LEU A 166 13.62 3.04 2.46
CA LEU A 166 12.84 2.18 1.58
C LEU A 166 13.74 1.20 0.81
N ARG A 167 14.86 1.68 0.24
CA ARG A 167 15.85 0.81 -0.41
C ARG A 167 16.39 -0.23 0.57
N GLY A 168 16.81 0.20 1.76
CA GLY A 168 17.28 -0.73 2.80
C GLY A 168 16.21 -1.71 3.28
N ALA A 169 14.92 -1.36 3.23
CA ALA A 169 13.82 -2.28 3.52
C ALA A 169 13.61 -3.31 2.39
N ILE A 170 13.73 -2.88 1.12
CA ILE A 170 13.63 -3.76 -0.05
C ILE A 170 14.78 -4.76 -0.06
N ASP A 171 16.02 -4.33 0.16
CA ASP A 171 17.18 -5.22 0.12
C ASP A 171 17.15 -6.26 1.25
N ARG A 172 16.72 -5.87 2.45
CA ARG A 172 16.43 -6.82 3.54
C ARG A 172 15.30 -7.79 3.19
N GLY A 173 14.26 -7.28 2.51
CA GLY A 173 13.16 -8.10 2.02
C GLY A 173 13.62 -9.17 1.03
N ARG A 174 14.49 -8.81 0.08
CA ARG A 174 15.10 -9.72 -0.88
C ARG A 174 15.99 -10.77 -0.21
N ALA A 175 16.82 -10.37 0.75
CA ALA A 175 17.65 -11.30 1.51
C ALA A 175 16.80 -12.35 2.25
N LEU A 176 15.76 -11.90 2.97
CA LEU A 176 14.84 -12.80 3.68
C LEU A 176 14.07 -13.73 2.72
N ALA A 177 13.66 -13.22 1.56
CA ALA A 177 13.01 -14.01 0.52
C ALA A 177 13.96 -15.06 -0.08
N GLY A 178 15.23 -14.72 -0.27
CA GLY A 178 16.28 -15.65 -0.71
C GLY A 178 16.44 -16.81 0.26
N THR A 179 16.67 -16.52 1.55
CA THR A 179 16.78 -17.54 2.60
C THR A 179 15.51 -18.38 2.71
N LEU A 180 14.32 -17.78 2.58
CA LEU A 180 13.08 -18.54 2.62
C LEU A 180 12.97 -19.54 1.47
N ARG A 181 13.41 -19.18 0.26
CA ARG A 181 13.42 -20.09 -0.90
C ARG A 181 14.39 -21.24 -0.69
N GLU A 182 15.61 -20.94 -0.26
CA GLU A 182 16.64 -21.94 0.04
C GLU A 182 16.14 -22.97 1.07
N LEU A 183 15.58 -22.50 2.19
CA LEU A 183 15.01 -23.38 3.22
C LEU A 183 13.78 -24.14 2.73
N THR A 184 12.97 -23.54 1.85
CA THR A 184 11.81 -24.22 1.23
C THR A 184 12.28 -25.35 0.32
N ASP A 185 13.26 -25.11 -0.54
CA ASP A 185 13.79 -26.12 -1.46
C ASP A 185 14.50 -27.24 -0.70
N ALA A 186 15.26 -26.93 0.35
CA ALA A 186 15.86 -27.92 1.24
C ALA A 186 14.79 -28.79 1.91
N TYR A 187 13.76 -28.19 2.51
CA TYR A 187 12.66 -28.93 3.13
C TYR A 187 11.94 -29.85 2.12
N LEU A 188 11.65 -29.34 0.92
CA LEU A 188 10.96 -30.13 -0.11
C LEU A 188 11.81 -31.29 -0.64
N ALA A 189 13.13 -31.10 -0.77
CA ALA A 189 14.05 -32.17 -1.17
C ALA A 189 14.08 -33.29 -0.13
N GLU A 190 14.17 -32.96 1.16
CA GLU A 190 14.15 -33.94 2.24
C GLU A 190 12.79 -34.64 2.37
N ALA A 191 11.69 -33.90 2.20
CA ALA A 191 10.35 -34.48 2.22
C ALA A 191 10.12 -35.44 1.05
N ASP A 192 10.60 -35.12 -0.16
CA ASP A 192 10.51 -36.02 -1.32
C ASP A 192 11.42 -37.25 -1.17
N ALA A 193 12.58 -37.11 -0.53
CA ALA A 193 13.44 -38.24 -0.17
C ALA A 193 12.73 -39.20 0.80
N VAL A 194 12.04 -38.68 1.82
CA VAL A 194 11.20 -39.50 2.72
C VAL A 194 10.12 -40.24 1.93
N LEU A 195 9.41 -39.57 1.02
CA LEU A 195 8.34 -40.18 0.24
C LEU A 195 8.87 -41.25 -0.73
N THR A 196 10.03 -41.01 -1.35
CA THR A 196 10.68 -41.97 -2.27
C THR A 196 11.17 -43.20 -1.51
N GLU A 197 11.88 -43.02 -0.39
CA GLU A 197 12.32 -44.16 0.44
C GLU A 197 11.14 -44.94 1.04
N ALA A 198 10.02 -44.27 1.30
CA ALA A 198 8.81 -44.92 1.78
C ALA A 198 8.08 -45.72 0.70
N GLU A 199 8.13 -45.30 -0.57
CA GLU A 199 7.66 -46.09 -1.71
C GLU A 199 8.51 -47.37 -1.88
N ASP A 200 9.82 -47.26 -1.69
CA ASP A 200 10.79 -48.36 -1.80
C ASP A 200 10.87 -49.27 -0.55
N GLU A 201 10.05 -49.02 0.48
CA GLU A 201 10.06 -49.71 1.79
C GLU A 201 11.42 -49.63 2.54
N GLN A 202 12.29 -48.68 2.18
CA GLN A 202 13.63 -48.49 2.72
C GLN A 202 13.77 -47.25 3.60
N LEU A 203 12.71 -46.86 4.32
CA LEU A 203 12.70 -45.63 5.11
C LEU A 203 13.72 -45.63 6.26
N ARG A 204 14.79 -44.82 6.10
CA ARG A 204 15.88 -44.69 7.07
C ARG A 204 15.56 -43.65 8.15
N ASP A 205 16.03 -43.93 9.37
CA ASP A 205 15.90 -42.98 10.49
C ASP A 205 16.71 -41.69 10.28
N GLU A 206 17.79 -41.75 9.49
CA GLU A 206 18.56 -40.57 9.09
C GLU A 206 17.72 -39.62 8.24
N THR A 207 17.01 -40.14 7.22
CA THR A 207 16.17 -39.35 6.32
C THR A 207 15.04 -38.66 7.09
N LEU A 208 14.42 -39.35 8.04
CA LEU A 208 13.42 -38.76 8.95
C LEU A 208 14.00 -37.63 9.80
N ARG A 209 15.20 -37.82 10.37
CA ARG A 209 15.89 -36.78 11.16
C ARG A 209 16.27 -35.57 10.31
N SER A 210 16.74 -35.79 9.09
CA SER A 210 17.09 -34.74 8.13
C SER A 210 15.86 -33.91 7.75
N CYS A 211 14.75 -34.58 7.41
CA CYS A 211 13.47 -33.91 7.12
C CYS A 211 12.94 -33.11 8.34
N ALA A 212 13.04 -33.66 9.55
CA ALA A 212 12.65 -32.95 10.77
C ALA A 212 13.53 -31.70 11.01
N ALA A 213 14.84 -31.80 10.78
CA ALA A 213 15.76 -30.67 10.90
C ALA A 213 15.46 -29.56 9.87
N ALA A 214 15.20 -29.92 8.61
CA ALA A 214 14.82 -28.98 7.56
C ALA A 214 13.47 -28.28 7.87
N THR A 215 12.50 -29.05 8.39
CA THR A 215 11.21 -28.53 8.85
C THR A 215 11.39 -27.50 9.97
N ALA A 216 12.20 -27.83 10.98
CA ALA A 216 12.49 -26.93 12.10
C ALA A 216 13.20 -25.65 11.66
N ALA A 217 14.14 -25.74 10.72
CA ALA A 217 14.85 -24.59 10.16
C ALA A 217 13.89 -23.65 9.40
N LEU A 218 13.04 -24.19 8.53
CA LEU A 218 12.02 -23.43 7.81
C LEU A 218 11.03 -22.76 8.77
N ARG A 219 10.55 -23.50 9.77
CA ARG A 219 9.63 -22.99 10.80
C ARG A 219 10.23 -21.82 11.58
N ARG A 220 11.47 -21.96 12.07
CA ARG A 220 12.18 -20.89 12.79
C ARG A 220 12.31 -19.63 11.94
N HIS A 221 12.66 -19.76 10.65
CA HIS A 221 12.74 -18.60 9.75
C HIS A 221 11.39 -17.92 9.54
N LEU A 222 10.30 -18.70 9.41
CA LEU A 222 8.94 -18.14 9.32
C LEU A 222 8.51 -17.44 10.61
N GLU A 223 8.89 -17.95 11.79
CA GLU A 223 8.65 -17.28 13.08
C GLU A 223 9.35 -15.92 13.15
N GLU A 224 10.61 -15.83 12.70
CA GLU A 224 11.33 -14.55 12.62
C GLU A 224 10.62 -13.55 11.69
N VAL A 225 10.10 -14.03 10.56
CA VAL A 225 9.28 -13.22 9.64
C VAL A 225 7.98 -12.78 10.32
N ALA A 226 7.30 -13.67 11.05
CA ALA A 226 6.05 -13.40 11.75
C ALA A 226 6.23 -12.33 12.84
N VAL A 227 7.34 -12.34 13.58
CA VAL A 227 7.65 -11.30 14.58
C VAL A 227 7.78 -9.92 13.93
N ARG A 228 8.43 -9.85 12.76
CA ARG A 228 8.62 -8.58 12.03
C ARG A 228 7.37 -8.13 11.27
N ARG A 229 6.47 -9.07 10.93
CA ARG A 229 5.27 -8.86 10.13
C ARG A 229 4.04 -9.48 10.81
N ALA A 230 3.76 -9.06 12.04
CA ALA A 230 2.72 -9.67 12.89
C ALA A 230 1.32 -9.76 12.25
N TRP A 231 1.01 -8.89 11.30
CA TRP A 231 -0.27 -8.84 10.58
C TRP A 231 -0.36 -9.84 9.40
N TRP A 232 0.72 -10.55 9.05
CA TRP A 232 0.71 -11.54 7.97
C TRP A 232 0.11 -12.86 8.45
N TRP A 233 -1.23 -12.95 8.43
CA TRP A 233 -1.96 -14.18 8.79
C TRP A 233 -1.50 -15.41 8.00
N ARG A 234 -1.07 -15.22 6.74
CA ARG A 234 -0.58 -16.30 5.88
C ARG A 234 0.67 -16.98 6.46
N VAL A 235 1.60 -16.20 7.03
CA VAL A 235 2.81 -16.76 7.66
C VAL A 235 2.44 -17.59 8.88
N ARG A 236 1.49 -17.11 9.71
CA ARG A 236 1.01 -17.86 10.87
C ARG A 236 0.35 -19.18 10.49
N ARG A 237 -0.44 -19.20 9.41
CA ARG A 237 -1.03 -20.44 8.88
C ARG A 237 0.04 -21.44 8.43
N LEU A 238 1.11 -20.96 7.79
CA LEU A 238 2.23 -21.81 7.38
C LEU A 238 3.02 -22.34 8.57
N ILE A 239 3.23 -21.54 9.62
CA ILE A 239 3.88 -22.00 10.86
C ILE A 239 3.05 -23.13 11.49
N ALA A 240 1.73 -22.96 11.61
CA ALA A 240 0.85 -24.00 12.14
C ALA A 240 0.85 -25.27 11.26
N ALA A 241 0.94 -25.12 9.93
CA ALA A 241 1.06 -26.24 9.00
C ALA A 241 2.42 -26.97 9.09
N LEU A 242 3.44 -26.35 9.70
CA LEU A 242 4.77 -26.94 9.91
C LEU A 242 4.99 -27.38 11.37
N GLU A 243 3.98 -27.25 12.24
CA GLU A 243 4.08 -27.64 13.64
C GLU A 243 4.16 -29.17 13.76
N ASP A 244 4.90 -29.67 14.76
CA ASP A 244 5.02 -31.11 15.00
C ASP A 244 3.64 -31.71 15.29
N GLY A 245 3.27 -32.76 14.56
CA GLY A 245 1.95 -33.38 14.67
C GLY A 245 0.85 -32.72 13.82
N SER A 246 1.18 -31.73 12.99
CA SER A 246 0.25 -31.23 11.98
C SER A 246 -0.05 -32.28 10.91
N GLU A 247 -1.16 -32.12 10.18
CA GLU A 247 -1.52 -33.02 9.07
C GLU A 247 -0.48 -33.08 7.95
N HIS A 248 0.44 -32.12 7.88
CA HIS A 248 1.50 -32.06 6.87
C HIS A 248 2.81 -32.70 7.35
N THR A 249 3.16 -32.53 8.62
CA THR A 249 4.43 -33.00 9.19
C THR A 249 4.31 -34.34 9.87
N GLU A 250 3.17 -34.66 10.50
CA GLU A 250 2.97 -35.93 11.20
C GLU A 250 3.24 -37.13 10.29
N PRO A 251 2.73 -37.19 9.05
CA PRO A 251 2.97 -38.34 8.20
C PRO A 251 4.40 -38.45 7.70
N LEU A 252 5.14 -37.33 7.64
CA LEU A 252 6.54 -37.28 7.20
C LEU A 252 7.53 -37.55 8.34
N THR A 253 7.11 -37.40 9.60
CA THR A 253 8.01 -37.46 10.76
C THR A 253 7.74 -38.67 11.65
N ARG A 254 6.51 -39.22 11.65
CA ARG A 254 6.15 -40.37 12.48
C ARG A 254 6.10 -41.67 11.65
N ARG A 255 7.00 -42.58 12.02
CA ARG A 255 7.10 -43.97 11.53
C ARG A 255 5.87 -44.90 11.68
N PRO A 256 4.95 -44.76 12.66
CA PRO A 256 3.99 -45.84 13.00
C PRO A 256 3.07 -46.24 11.85
N LYS A 257 2.52 -45.28 11.09
CA LYS A 257 1.55 -45.58 10.04
C LYS A 257 2.18 -46.25 8.81
N TRP A 258 3.46 -46.01 8.52
CA TRP A 258 4.12 -46.56 7.33
C TRP A 258 4.33 -48.07 7.40
N ARG A 259 4.60 -48.62 8.60
CA ARG A 259 4.70 -50.07 8.79
C ARG A 259 3.37 -50.79 8.57
N ASP A 260 2.26 -50.12 8.87
CA ASP A 260 0.93 -50.67 8.65
C ASP A 260 0.62 -50.83 7.15
N TYR A 261 1.41 -50.22 6.26
CA TYR A 261 1.26 -50.34 4.82
C TYR A 261 2.17 -51.38 4.16
N GLN A 262 2.85 -52.29 4.87
CA GLN A 262 3.71 -53.30 4.23
C GLN A 262 2.94 -54.40 3.48
N GLY A 263 3.52 -54.91 2.38
CA GLY A 263 2.98 -56.01 1.55
C GLY A 263 2.34 -55.58 0.23
N ASP A 264 2.15 -56.56 -0.68
CA ASP A 264 1.68 -56.33 -2.06
C ASP A 264 0.26 -55.76 -2.13
N GLU A 265 -0.63 -56.20 -1.23
CA GLU A 265 -2.03 -55.72 -1.17
C GLU A 265 -2.14 -54.24 -0.80
N LYS A 266 -1.09 -53.65 -0.19
CA LYS A 266 -1.09 -52.25 0.29
C LYS A 266 -0.26 -51.31 -0.58
N ALA A 267 0.36 -51.81 -1.66
CA ALA A 267 1.17 -51.00 -2.56
C ALA A 267 0.36 -49.86 -3.22
N ALA A 268 -0.89 -50.13 -3.61
CA ALA A 268 -1.78 -49.12 -4.18
C ALA A 268 -2.12 -48.00 -3.18
N ASP A 269 -2.40 -48.36 -1.92
CA ASP A 269 -2.68 -47.39 -0.85
C ASP A 269 -1.46 -46.52 -0.54
N ARG A 270 -0.25 -47.12 -0.52
CA ARG A 270 1.01 -46.36 -0.37
C ARG A 270 1.21 -45.36 -1.50
N ALA A 271 1.07 -45.80 -2.75
CA ALA A 271 1.22 -44.93 -3.91
C ALA A 271 0.20 -43.77 -3.89
N ALA A 272 -1.06 -44.06 -3.53
CA ALA A 272 -2.10 -43.05 -3.38
C ALA A 272 -1.77 -42.06 -2.25
N PHE A 273 -1.26 -42.55 -1.12
CA PHE A 273 -0.81 -41.73 -0.01
C PHE A 273 0.37 -40.83 -0.40
N CYS A 274 1.40 -41.38 -1.05
CA CYS A 274 2.56 -40.60 -1.50
C CYS A 274 2.14 -39.54 -2.54
N ALA A 275 1.25 -39.88 -3.46
CA ALA A 275 0.69 -38.92 -4.41
C ALA A 275 -0.06 -37.78 -3.71
N LEU A 276 -0.89 -38.09 -2.70
CA LEU A 276 -1.57 -37.08 -1.88
C LEU A 276 -0.58 -36.17 -1.16
N MET A 277 0.47 -36.73 -0.57
CA MET A 277 1.50 -35.95 0.13
C MET A 277 2.28 -35.05 -0.82
N ARG A 278 2.68 -35.54 -2.00
CA ARG A 278 3.32 -34.70 -3.03
C ARG A 278 2.42 -33.54 -3.47
N ALA A 279 1.12 -33.77 -3.63
CA ALA A 279 0.17 -32.70 -3.94
C ALA A 279 0.12 -31.63 -2.82
N ARG A 280 0.08 -32.05 -1.54
CA ARG A 280 0.13 -31.14 -0.39
C ARG A 280 1.45 -30.35 -0.30
N LEU A 281 2.58 -31.00 -0.58
CA LEU A 281 3.89 -30.33 -0.63
C LEU A 281 3.93 -29.28 -1.75
N ALA A 282 3.34 -29.57 -2.92
CA ALA A 282 3.22 -28.61 -4.01
C ALA A 282 2.36 -27.39 -3.62
N ASP A 283 1.25 -27.60 -2.90
CA ASP A 283 0.42 -26.51 -2.35
C ASP A 283 1.20 -25.63 -1.38
N MET A 284 1.90 -26.26 -0.44
CA MET A 284 2.72 -25.55 0.54
C MET A 284 3.85 -24.76 -0.14
N LYS A 285 4.51 -25.33 -1.17
CA LYS A 285 5.49 -24.61 -2.00
C LYS A 285 4.87 -23.35 -2.62
N ARG A 286 3.66 -23.45 -3.18
CA ARG A 286 2.97 -22.29 -3.77
C ARG A 286 2.75 -21.19 -2.74
N GLU A 287 2.26 -21.53 -1.55
CA GLU A 287 2.02 -20.55 -0.48
C GLU A 287 3.32 -19.91 0.03
N LEU A 288 4.39 -20.70 0.23
CA LEU A 288 5.71 -20.20 0.61
C LEU A 288 6.29 -19.24 -0.44
N MET A 289 6.13 -19.56 -1.74
CA MET A 289 6.56 -18.69 -2.83
C MET A 289 5.73 -17.40 -2.94
N VAL A 290 4.48 -17.40 -2.49
CA VAL A 290 3.71 -16.15 -2.36
C VAL A 290 4.25 -15.30 -1.20
N VAL A 291 4.62 -15.91 -0.07
CA VAL A 291 5.27 -15.19 1.03
C VAL A 291 6.61 -14.61 0.60
N ALA A 292 7.46 -15.38 -0.08
CA ALA A 292 8.74 -14.91 -0.60
C ALA A 292 8.58 -13.71 -1.55
N ARG A 293 7.63 -13.78 -2.50
CA ARG A 293 7.32 -12.65 -3.40
C ARG A 293 6.83 -11.40 -2.66
N ASN A 294 6.05 -11.57 -1.60
CA ASN A 294 5.59 -10.45 -0.77
C ASN A 294 6.73 -9.83 0.05
N LEU A 295 7.75 -10.61 0.43
CA LEU A 295 8.94 -10.10 1.11
C LEU A 295 9.79 -9.23 0.19
N GLU A 296 9.91 -9.58 -1.09
CA GLU A 296 10.65 -8.79 -2.09
C GLU A 296 9.99 -7.45 -2.43
N ARG A 297 8.65 -7.40 -2.34
CA ARG A 297 7.85 -6.22 -2.69
C ARG A 297 7.08 -5.77 -1.45
N PRO A 298 7.74 -5.10 -0.49
CA PRO A 298 7.07 -4.61 0.71
C PRO A 298 5.98 -3.62 0.29
N ARG A 299 4.73 -4.06 0.29
CA ARG A 299 3.59 -3.16 0.10
C ARG A 299 3.54 -2.22 1.30
N PRO A 300 3.41 -0.91 1.09
CA PRO A 300 3.22 0.03 2.19
C PRO A 300 1.99 -0.40 2.97
N HIS A 301 2.17 -0.58 4.28
CA HIS A 301 1.10 -1.06 5.14
C HIS A 301 -0.08 -0.08 5.11
N PRO A 302 -1.33 -0.49 4.86
CA PRO A 302 -2.48 0.42 4.82
C PRO A 302 -2.67 1.19 6.12
N LEU A 303 -2.50 0.54 7.29
CA LEU A 303 -2.49 1.23 8.61
C LEU A 303 -1.39 2.29 8.81
N LEU A 304 -0.30 2.31 8.03
CA LEU A 304 0.65 3.43 8.09
C LEU A 304 0.05 4.72 7.49
N TRP A 305 -1.02 4.60 6.69
CA TRP A 305 -1.74 5.73 6.11
C TRP A 305 -2.97 6.16 6.93
N VAL A 306 -3.45 5.32 7.87
CA VAL A 306 -4.66 5.57 8.67
C VAL A 306 -4.34 5.90 10.13
N ARG A 307 -3.24 6.61 10.40
CA ARG A 307 -3.00 7.15 11.75
C ARG A 307 -3.01 8.69 11.81
N PRO A 308 -4.10 9.38 11.42
CA PRO A 308 -4.37 10.72 11.91
C PRO A 308 -5.13 10.63 13.24
N GLY A 309 -4.54 11.19 14.31
CA GLY A 309 -5.25 11.70 15.49
C GLY A 309 -6.21 10.76 16.25
N ARG A 310 -5.68 9.95 17.17
CA ARG A 310 -6.38 9.77 18.45
C ARG A 310 -5.78 10.75 19.45
N VAL A 311 -6.27 11.99 19.41
CA VAL A 311 -6.31 12.85 20.59
C VAL A 311 -7.63 12.47 21.26
N LYS A 312 -7.57 11.93 22.47
CA LYS A 312 -8.73 11.84 23.37
C LYS A 312 -8.86 13.15 24.10
#